data_AF-A0A2D3UUW1-F1
#
_entry.id   AF-A0A2D3UUW1-F1
#
_cell.length_a   1.000
_cell.length_b   1.000
_cell.length_c   1.000
_cell.angle_alpha   90.00
_cell.angle_beta   90.00
_cell.angle_gamma   90.00
#
_symmetry.space_group_name_H-M   'P 1'
#
loop_
_entity.id
_entity.type
_entity.pdbx_description
1 polymer ?
#
loop_
_entity_poly.entity_id
_entity_poly.type
_entity_poly.pdbx_seq_one_letter_code
_entity_poly.pdbx_strand_id
1 'polypeptide(L)'
;MARSASDATRFTSTGPHAATKPAGGATNFSANPAMSSSATQINFGSSPAPSGETPQQKIARLRAAAALAKQGKESSFDKTVRIGRVWADRAHRVTAITLIGFTVVSAIVATAGITDMMLHNRRRRKEWFAEKQAESARAFAVAKQAEAAGVATEDQMLLINRAVVTMQAEAAKKNRPGIFKRAGTWLGLSEEETKGGRLSQAAASTTEFVSDSIQDGAATVAEEGRGVLHAVEQKMEENRRHTEHLQQTNLVGGPLDRQAQVAVDTLSDKTSSWTGWISRK
;
A
#
# COMPACT_ATOMS: atom_id res chain seq x y z
N MET A 1 -54.68 -21.21 -25.59
CA MET A 1 -54.04 -20.77 -26.85
C MET A 1 -52.93 -19.81 -26.49
N ALA A 2 -51.67 -20.27 -26.52
CA ALA A 2 -50.50 -19.43 -26.30
C ALA A 2 -50.33 -18.49 -27.51
N ARG A 3 -50.21 -17.18 -27.26
CA ARG A 3 -50.05 -16.18 -28.31
C ARG A 3 -48.55 -16.07 -28.63
N SER A 4 -48.20 -16.31 -29.90
CA SER A 4 -46.82 -16.39 -30.38
C SER A 4 -46.09 -15.03 -30.27
N ALA A 5 -44.80 -15.06 -29.94
CA ALA A 5 -43.92 -13.90 -29.78
C ALA A 5 -43.74 -13.06 -31.07
N SER A 6 -44.25 -13.52 -32.21
CA SER A 6 -44.22 -12.78 -33.48
C SER A 6 -45.23 -11.63 -33.58
N ASP A 7 -46.18 -11.49 -32.64
CA ASP A 7 -47.18 -10.41 -32.66
C ASP A 7 -46.69 -9.10 -32.01
N ALA A 8 -45.52 -9.11 -31.35
CA ALA A 8 -45.00 -7.97 -30.58
C ALA A 8 -44.22 -6.92 -31.41
N THR A 9 -43.95 -7.16 -32.70
CA THR A 9 -43.09 -6.29 -33.51
C THR A 9 -43.82 -5.53 -34.63
N ARG A 10 -45.15 -5.66 -34.73
CA ARG A 10 -45.89 -5.03 -35.83
C ARG A 10 -46.16 -3.53 -35.64
N PHE A 11 -45.90 -2.96 -34.47
CA PHE A 11 -46.22 -1.56 -34.17
C PHE A 11 -45.06 -0.70 -33.63
N THR A 12 -43.83 -1.20 -33.58
CA THR A 12 -42.66 -0.38 -33.27
C THR A 12 -41.80 -0.23 -34.52
N SER A 13 -42.08 0.81 -35.31
CA SER A 13 -41.20 1.28 -36.39
C SER A 13 -39.83 1.65 -35.80
N THR A 14 -38.89 0.71 -35.74
CA THR A 14 -37.49 0.95 -35.34
C THR A 14 -36.68 1.42 -36.54
N GLY A 15 -36.86 2.69 -36.90
CA GLY A 15 -36.00 3.38 -37.86
C GLY A 15 -36.13 4.89 -37.65
N PRO A 16 -35.02 5.65 -37.63
CA PRO A 16 -35.09 7.11 -37.51
C PRO A 16 -35.64 7.67 -38.83
N HIS A 17 -36.91 8.08 -38.82
CA HIS A 17 -37.50 8.79 -39.97
C HIS A 17 -36.88 10.19 -40.08
N ALA A 18 -35.75 10.27 -40.77
CA ALA A 18 -35.19 11.50 -41.31
C ALA A 18 -35.76 11.72 -42.72
N ALA A 19 -36.94 12.33 -42.84
CA ALA A 19 -37.40 13.07 -44.03
C ALA A 19 -38.84 13.59 -43.83
N THR A 20 -38.99 14.83 -43.34
CA THR A 20 -40.15 15.66 -43.70
C THR A 20 -39.65 16.88 -44.45
N LYS A 21 -39.76 16.79 -45.78
CA LYS A 21 -39.58 17.87 -46.74
C LYS A 21 -40.65 18.94 -46.47
N PRO A 22 -40.30 20.23 -46.30
CA PRO A 22 -41.32 21.27 -46.31
C PRO A 22 -41.74 21.48 -47.76
N ALA A 23 -42.84 20.85 -48.17
CA ALA A 23 -43.55 21.28 -49.36
C ALA A 23 -44.28 22.58 -49.00
N GLY A 24 -43.88 23.68 -49.65
CA GLY A 24 -44.61 24.93 -49.58
C GLY A 24 -46.06 24.72 -50.03
N GLY A 25 -46.98 25.35 -49.32
CA GLY A 25 -48.41 25.28 -49.62
C GLY A 25 -49.22 25.88 -48.49
N ALA A 26 -49.54 27.16 -48.64
CA ALA A 26 -50.52 27.83 -47.81
C ALA A 26 -51.88 27.13 -47.93
N THR A 27 -52.43 26.66 -46.82
CA THR A 27 -53.88 26.52 -46.65
C THR A 27 -54.23 26.68 -45.18
N ASN A 28 -54.91 27.80 -44.89
CA ASN A 28 -55.65 28.02 -43.65
C ASN A 28 -56.64 26.89 -43.42
N PHE A 29 -56.53 26.17 -42.30
CA PHE A 29 -57.67 25.49 -41.71
C PHE A 29 -57.65 25.67 -40.19
N SER A 30 -58.63 26.46 -39.75
CA SER A 30 -59.02 26.64 -38.36
C SER A 30 -59.67 25.36 -37.83
N ALA A 31 -59.06 24.72 -36.83
CA ALA A 31 -59.75 23.87 -35.86
C ALA A 31 -58.85 23.55 -34.63
N ASN A 32 -59.38 23.89 -33.44
CA ASN A 32 -59.01 23.48 -32.07
C ASN A 32 -57.74 24.04 -31.36
N PRO A 33 -57.91 24.81 -30.24
CA PRO A 33 -56.82 25.35 -29.43
C PRO A 33 -56.54 24.51 -28.17
N ALA A 34 -56.46 23.18 -28.28
CA ALA A 34 -56.35 22.33 -27.08
C ALA A 34 -55.48 21.08 -27.28
N MET A 35 -54.31 21.21 -27.93
CA MET A 35 -53.22 20.23 -27.77
C MET A 35 -51.89 20.83 -28.28
N SER A 36 -51.36 21.81 -27.56
CA SER A 36 -49.98 22.26 -27.77
C SER A 36 -49.04 21.26 -27.10
N SER A 37 -48.75 20.15 -27.78
CA SER A 37 -47.51 19.41 -27.55
C SER A 37 -46.40 20.41 -27.83
N SER A 38 -45.66 20.76 -26.77
CA SER A 38 -44.54 21.71 -26.75
C SER A 38 -43.47 21.29 -27.75
N ALA A 39 -43.70 21.54 -29.03
CA ALA A 39 -42.65 21.72 -30.00
C ALA A 39 -41.84 22.89 -29.47
N THR A 40 -40.58 22.64 -29.13
CA THR A 40 -39.64 23.64 -28.64
C THR A 40 -39.41 24.65 -29.76
N GLN A 41 -40.34 25.57 -29.94
CA GLN A 41 -40.16 26.71 -30.81
C GLN A 41 -39.09 27.55 -30.16
N ILE A 42 -37.93 27.57 -30.81
CA ILE A 42 -36.85 28.49 -30.52
C ILE A 42 -37.47 29.87 -30.68
N ASN A 43 -37.87 30.48 -29.56
CA ASN A 43 -38.36 31.84 -29.53
C ASN A 43 -37.14 32.72 -29.78
N PHE A 44 -36.85 32.97 -31.06
CA PHE A 44 -35.99 34.07 -31.48
C PHE A 44 -36.69 35.31 -30.93
N GLY A 45 -36.12 35.90 -29.86
CA GLY A 45 -36.79 36.91 -29.05
C GLY A 45 -37.62 37.89 -29.88
N SER A 46 -38.82 38.19 -29.38
CA SER A 46 -39.88 39.00 -29.99
C SER A 46 -39.51 40.47 -30.25
N SER A 47 -38.22 40.80 -30.31
CA SER A 47 -37.73 42.09 -30.77
C SER A 47 -37.80 42.15 -32.30
N PRO A 48 -38.44 43.17 -32.88
CA PRO A 48 -38.48 43.38 -34.33
C PRO A 48 -37.07 43.30 -34.92
N ALA A 49 -36.90 42.57 -36.03
CA ALA A 49 -35.60 42.49 -36.70
C ALA A 49 -35.18 43.90 -37.15
N PRO A 50 -33.93 44.34 -36.84
CA PRO A 50 -33.45 45.64 -37.28
C PRO A 50 -33.38 45.69 -38.82
N SER A 51 -34.02 46.68 -39.43
CA SER A 51 -34.04 46.86 -40.88
C SER A 51 -32.67 47.32 -41.37
N GLY A 52 -32.00 46.48 -42.18
CA GLY A 52 -30.71 46.78 -42.80
C GLY A 52 -29.50 45.94 -42.33
N GLU A 53 -29.70 44.84 -41.58
CA GLU A 53 -28.59 43.97 -41.17
C GLU A 53 -27.92 43.25 -42.37
N THR A 54 -26.59 43.15 -42.36
CA THR A 54 -25.87 42.34 -43.36
C THR A 54 -26.16 40.84 -43.15
N PRO A 55 -26.10 40.01 -44.20
CA PRO A 55 -26.37 38.57 -44.06
C PRO A 55 -25.47 37.87 -43.03
N GLN A 56 -24.22 38.31 -42.89
CA GLN A 56 -23.28 37.77 -41.90
C GLN A 56 -23.69 38.14 -40.47
N GLN A 57 -24.13 39.38 -40.26
CA GLN A 57 -24.58 39.86 -38.95
C GLN A 57 -25.87 39.17 -38.51
N LYS A 58 -26.76 38.85 -39.45
CA LYS A 58 -27.95 38.02 -39.20
C LYS A 58 -27.59 36.63 -38.67
N ILE A 59 -26.64 35.96 -39.32
CA ILE A 59 -26.19 34.62 -38.91
C ILE A 59 -25.54 34.68 -37.52
N ALA A 60 -24.71 35.68 -37.26
CA ALA A 60 -24.08 35.87 -35.95
C ALA A 60 -25.14 36.07 -34.85
N ARG A 61 -26.15 36.91 -35.10
CA ARG A 61 -27.27 37.13 -34.16
C ARG A 61 -28.09 35.86 -33.94
N LEU A 62 -28.44 35.13 -35.00
CA LEU A 62 -29.20 33.89 -34.87
C LEU A 62 -28.39 32.81 -34.15
N ARG A 63 -27.08 32.74 -34.36
CA ARG A 63 -26.18 31.85 -33.64
C ARG A 63 -26.09 32.23 -32.15
N ALA A 64 -26.01 33.52 -31.85
CA ALA A 64 -26.04 34.02 -30.46
C ALA A 64 -27.40 33.73 -29.78
N ALA A 65 -28.52 33.98 -30.48
CA ALA A 65 -29.86 33.68 -29.98
C ALA A 65 -30.07 32.16 -29.78
N ALA A 66 -29.54 31.32 -30.68
CA ALA A 66 -29.57 29.87 -30.54
C ALA A 66 -28.68 29.39 -29.38
N ALA A 67 -27.51 30.01 -29.18
CA ALA A 67 -26.64 29.70 -28.04
C ALA A 67 -27.29 30.08 -26.70
N LEU A 68 -27.97 31.23 -26.64
CA LEU A 68 -28.74 31.66 -25.48
C LEU A 68 -29.97 30.77 -25.23
N ALA A 69 -30.68 30.35 -26.29
CA ALA A 69 -31.80 29.42 -26.17
C ALA A 69 -31.34 28.03 -25.69
N LYS A 70 -30.14 27.59 -26.09
CA LYS A 70 -29.54 26.32 -25.66
C LYS A 70 -29.13 26.33 -24.19
N GLN A 71 -28.79 27.49 -23.63
CA GLN A 71 -28.51 27.63 -22.20
C GLN A 71 -29.78 27.52 -21.33
N GLY A 72 -30.98 27.61 -21.92
CA GLY A 72 -32.23 27.51 -21.18
C GLY A 72 -32.42 28.66 -20.17
N LYS A 73 -33.63 28.79 -19.62
CA LYS A 73 -33.89 29.74 -18.52
C LYS A 73 -33.41 29.10 -17.22
N GLU A 74 -32.11 29.12 -16.97
CA GLU A 74 -31.55 28.67 -15.69
C GLU A 74 -32.07 29.58 -14.56
N SER A 75 -32.66 29.00 -13.52
CA SER A 75 -32.98 29.76 -12.30
C SER A 75 -31.68 30.19 -11.63
N SER A 76 -31.63 31.39 -11.05
CA SER A 76 -30.46 31.88 -10.31
C SER A 76 -29.97 30.88 -9.24
N PHE A 77 -30.89 30.10 -8.68
CA PHE A 77 -30.58 29.02 -7.73
C PHE A 77 -29.85 27.84 -8.39
N ASP A 78 -30.23 27.45 -9.60
CA ASP A 78 -29.56 26.36 -10.32
C ASP A 78 -28.11 26.75 -10.68
N LYS A 79 -27.90 28.03 -11.02
CA LYS A 79 -26.57 28.59 -11.27
C LYS A 79 -25.67 28.55 -10.04
N THR A 80 -26.18 28.88 -8.86
CA THR A 80 -25.39 28.81 -7.61
C THR A 80 -25.10 27.37 -7.22
N VAL A 81 -26.05 26.44 -7.37
CA VAL A 81 -25.83 25.01 -7.11
C VAL A 81 -24.76 24.44 -8.02
N ARG A 82 -24.75 24.81 -9.31
CA ARG A 82 -23.71 24.39 -10.27
C ARG A 82 -22.31 24.84 -9.84
N ILE A 83 -22.17 26.11 -9.42
CA ILE A 83 -20.89 26.65 -8.94
C ILE A 83 -20.48 25.98 -7.62
N GLY A 84 -21.45 25.74 -6.73
CA GLY A 84 -21.25 25.08 -5.44
C GLY A 84 -20.71 23.67 -5.59
N ARG A 85 -21.23 22.88 -6.54
CA ARG A 85 -20.70 21.52 -6.82
C ARG A 85 -19.24 21.54 -7.24
N VAL A 86 -18.88 22.43 -8.17
CA VAL A 86 -17.49 22.55 -8.63
C VAL A 86 -16.57 22.98 -7.50
N TRP A 87 -17.04 23.87 -6.62
CA TRP A 87 -16.27 24.30 -5.45
C TRP A 87 -16.13 23.21 -4.39
N ALA A 88 -17.20 22.44 -4.13
CA ALA A 88 -17.16 21.31 -3.22
C ALA A 88 -16.16 20.24 -3.69
N ASP A 89 -16.16 19.91 -4.99
CA ASP A 89 -15.21 18.95 -5.55
C ASP A 89 -13.77 19.45 -5.46
N ARG A 90 -13.54 20.75 -5.68
CA ARG A 90 -12.22 21.38 -5.52
C ARG A 90 -11.77 21.37 -4.06
N ALA A 91 -12.65 21.75 -3.13
CA ALA A 91 -12.36 21.73 -1.71
C ALA A 91 -12.04 20.32 -1.22
N HIS A 92 -12.82 19.32 -1.64
CA HIS A 92 -12.55 17.92 -1.30
C HIS A 92 -11.18 17.47 -1.82
N ARG A 93 -10.84 17.79 -3.08
CA ARG A 93 -9.52 17.45 -3.63
C ARG A 93 -8.37 18.12 -2.89
N VAL A 94 -8.50 19.41 -2.55
CA VAL A 94 -7.47 20.13 -1.79
C VAL A 94 -7.32 19.51 -0.40
N THR A 95 -8.41 19.25 0.32
CA THR A 95 -8.36 18.62 1.64
C THR A 95 -7.76 17.22 1.58
N ALA A 96 -8.12 16.42 0.58
CA ALA A 96 -7.56 15.07 0.40
C ALA A 96 -6.05 15.13 0.16
N ILE A 97 -5.58 15.99 -0.75
CA ILE A 97 -4.15 16.17 -1.03
C ILE A 97 -3.41 16.68 0.21
N THR A 98 -3.99 17.62 0.96
CA THR A 98 -3.41 18.13 2.21
C THR A 98 -3.29 17.04 3.26
N LEU A 99 -4.33 16.21 3.45
CA LEU A 99 -4.28 15.08 4.39
C LEU A 99 -3.20 14.07 4.00
N ILE A 100 -3.09 13.74 2.72
CA ILE A 100 -2.04 12.84 2.21
C ILE A 100 -0.66 13.46 2.43
N GLY A 101 -0.49 14.76 2.15
CA GLY A 101 0.77 15.46 2.41
C GLY A 101 1.14 15.45 3.90
N PHE A 102 0.15 15.68 4.76
CA PHE A 102 0.34 15.69 6.21
C PHE A 102 0.74 14.32 6.76
N THR A 103 0.14 13.22 6.27
CA THR A 103 0.52 11.87 6.70
C THR A 103 1.94 11.52 6.29
N VAL A 104 2.39 11.93 5.09
CA VAL A 104 3.77 11.73 4.63
C VAL A 104 4.76 12.50 5.51
N VAL A 105 4.49 13.78 5.80
CA VAL A 105 5.35 14.58 6.70
C VAL A 105 5.41 13.97 8.10
N SER A 106 4.27 13.55 8.63
CA SER A 106 4.19 12.86 9.94
C SER A 106 5.03 11.58 9.97
N ALA A 107 4.97 10.75 8.92
CA ALA A 107 5.75 9.53 8.82
C ALA A 107 7.27 9.79 8.77
N ILE A 108 7.70 10.84 8.07
CA ILE A 108 9.11 11.26 8.03
C ILE A 108 9.58 11.67 9.43
N VAL A 109 8.81 12.50 10.14
CA VAL A 109 9.13 12.94 11.50
C VAL A 109 9.19 11.76 12.47
N ALA A 110 8.24 10.83 12.39
CA ALA A 110 8.23 9.63 13.23
C ALA A 110 9.48 8.76 12.99
N THR A 111 9.85 8.55 11.73
CA THR A 111 11.03 7.76 11.36
C THR A 111 12.33 8.43 11.82
N ALA A 112 12.41 9.76 11.73
CA ALA A 112 13.52 10.54 12.27
C ALA A 112 13.64 10.36 13.79
N GLY A 113 12.51 10.43 14.52
CA GLY A 113 12.49 10.23 15.97
C GLY A 113 12.91 8.83 16.40
N ILE A 114 12.43 7.78 15.72
CA ILE A 114 12.84 6.40 15.98
C ILE A 114 14.35 6.24 15.73
N THR A 115 14.83 6.78 14.61
CA THR A 115 16.25 6.70 14.25
C THR A 115 17.13 7.40 15.27
N ASP A 116 16.73 8.58 15.74
CA ASP A 116 17.46 9.34 16.75
C ASP A 116 17.55 8.58 18.09
N MET A 117 16.42 8.04 18.56
CA MET A 117 16.38 7.19 19.76
C MET A 117 17.26 5.94 19.62
N MET A 118 17.24 5.29 18.46
CA MET A 118 18.12 4.14 18.19
C MET A 118 19.60 4.53 18.24
N LEU A 119 19.97 5.68 17.66
CA LEU A 119 21.35 6.13 17.62
C LEU A 119 21.85 6.50 19.02
N HIS A 120 21.03 7.18 19.81
CA HIS A 120 21.31 7.49 21.20
C HIS A 120 21.50 6.21 22.04
N ASN A 121 20.55 5.28 21.95
CA ASN A 121 20.63 4.01 22.67
C ASN A 121 21.85 3.18 22.25
N ARG A 122 22.22 3.23 20.97
CA ARG A 122 23.42 2.55 20.48
C ARG A 122 24.69 3.16 21.05
N ARG A 123 24.77 4.48 21.20
CA ARG A 123 25.92 5.15 21.85
C ARG A 123 26.02 4.77 23.32
N ARG A 124 24.91 4.88 24.07
CA ARG A 124 24.87 4.52 25.49
C ARG A 124 25.20 3.05 25.73
N ARG A 125 24.70 2.15 24.89
CA ARG A 125 25.08 0.72 24.95
C ARG A 125 26.57 0.52 24.69
N LYS A 126 27.16 1.22 23.71
CA LYS A 126 28.61 1.11 23.44
C LYS A 126 29.45 1.54 24.63
N GLU A 127 29.10 2.64 25.28
CA GLU A 127 29.78 3.12 26.50
C GLU A 127 29.68 2.09 27.62
N TRP A 128 28.48 1.57 27.86
CA TRP A 128 28.27 0.52 28.85
C TRP A 128 29.06 -0.76 28.55
N PHE A 129 29.10 -1.18 27.28
CA PHE A 129 29.91 -2.33 26.87
C PHE A 129 31.41 -2.08 27.03
N ALA A 130 31.90 -0.87 26.73
CA ALA A 130 33.29 -0.51 26.92
C ALA A 130 33.67 -0.55 28.41
N GLU A 131 32.81 -0.03 29.28
CA GLU A 131 33.01 -0.09 30.74
C GLU A 131 33.01 -1.53 31.26
N LYS A 132 32.04 -2.35 30.84
CA LYS A 132 31.98 -3.76 31.22
C LYS A 132 33.17 -4.57 30.70
N GLN A 133 33.64 -4.28 29.49
CA GLN A 133 34.86 -4.89 28.96
C GLN A 133 36.07 -4.48 29.81
N ALA A 134 36.21 -3.21 30.16
CA ALA A 134 37.31 -2.73 31.01
C ALA A 134 37.27 -3.37 32.42
N GLU A 135 36.09 -3.49 33.03
CA GLU A 135 35.90 -4.16 34.31
C GLU A 135 36.29 -5.64 34.21
N SER A 136 35.82 -6.35 33.19
CA SER A 136 36.15 -7.75 32.96
C SER A 136 37.65 -7.98 32.69
N ALA A 137 38.30 -7.07 31.96
CA ALA A 137 39.72 -7.13 31.68
C ALA A 137 40.56 -6.91 32.95
N ARG A 138 40.15 -5.98 33.82
CA ARG A 138 40.78 -5.77 35.14
C ARG A 138 40.63 -7.01 36.02
N ALA A 139 39.43 -7.58 36.10
CA ALA A 139 39.18 -8.81 36.86
C ALA A 139 40.02 -9.98 36.35
N PHE A 140 40.15 -10.12 35.03
CA PHE A 140 40.99 -11.14 34.40
C PHE A 140 42.48 -10.92 34.69
N ALA A 141 42.98 -9.68 34.64
CA ALA A 141 44.37 -9.37 34.97
C ALA A 141 44.70 -9.69 36.43
N VAL A 142 43.80 -9.35 37.37
CA VAL A 142 43.95 -9.69 38.79
C VAL A 142 43.96 -11.20 39.00
N ALA A 143 43.03 -11.92 38.37
CA ALA A 143 42.99 -13.38 38.43
C ALA A 143 44.30 -14.01 37.91
N LYS A 144 44.83 -13.51 36.78
CA LYS A 144 46.09 -13.96 36.21
C LYS A 144 47.29 -13.67 37.12
N GLN A 145 47.30 -12.52 37.78
CA GLN A 145 48.34 -12.19 38.75
C GLN A 145 48.30 -13.12 39.97
N ALA A 146 47.11 -13.44 40.47
CA ALA A 146 46.93 -14.37 41.58
C ALA A 146 47.31 -15.82 41.20
N GLU A 147 47.03 -16.23 39.96
CA GLU A 147 47.47 -17.52 39.41
C GLU A 147 49.00 -17.60 39.35
N ALA A 148 49.66 -16.54 38.85
CA ALA A 148 51.11 -16.47 38.81
C ALA A 148 51.76 -16.48 40.21
N ALA A 149 51.08 -15.90 41.20
CA ALA A 149 51.51 -15.93 42.60
C ALA A 149 51.20 -17.26 43.31
N GLY A 150 50.44 -18.17 42.68
CA GLY A 150 50.05 -19.46 43.26
C GLY A 150 48.96 -19.38 44.34
N VAL A 151 48.29 -18.23 44.50
CA VAL A 151 47.24 -18.00 45.51
C VAL A 151 45.88 -17.73 44.85
N ALA A 152 45.69 -18.21 43.61
CA ALA A 152 44.43 -18.03 42.89
C ALA A 152 43.27 -18.73 43.61
N THR A 153 42.16 -18.02 43.76
CA THR A 153 40.90 -18.59 44.22
C THR A 153 40.27 -19.46 43.12
N GLU A 154 39.45 -20.45 43.50
CA GLU A 154 38.75 -21.33 42.54
C GLU A 154 37.93 -20.53 41.51
N ASP A 155 37.22 -19.49 41.95
CA ASP A 155 36.47 -18.59 41.08
C ASP A 155 37.36 -17.86 40.05
N GLN A 156 38.57 -17.48 40.44
CA GLN A 156 39.54 -16.82 39.57
C GLN A 156 40.09 -17.79 38.52
N MET A 157 40.36 -19.04 38.91
CA MET A 157 40.73 -20.10 37.97
C MET A 157 39.59 -20.41 36.98
N LEU A 158 38.35 -20.48 37.43
CA LEU A 158 37.19 -20.70 36.56
C LEU A 158 37.05 -19.55 35.55
N LEU A 159 37.20 -18.31 35.99
CA LEU A 159 37.16 -17.13 35.13
C LEU A 159 38.24 -17.18 34.04
N ILE A 160 39.45 -17.60 34.39
CA ILE A 160 40.56 -17.78 33.45
C ILE A 160 40.24 -18.88 32.44
N ASN A 161 39.80 -20.05 32.90
CA ASN A 161 39.46 -21.18 32.03
C ASN A 161 38.35 -20.81 31.05
N ARG A 162 37.32 -20.11 31.52
CA ARG A 162 36.24 -19.61 30.67
C ARG A 162 36.78 -18.65 29.60
N ALA A 163 37.66 -17.71 29.97
CA ALA A 163 38.25 -16.77 29.03
C ALA A 163 39.07 -17.49 27.93
N VAL A 164 39.86 -18.49 28.31
CA VAL A 164 40.64 -19.33 27.38
C VAL A 164 39.72 -20.08 26.42
N VAL A 165 38.67 -20.74 26.94
CA VAL A 165 37.69 -21.45 26.13
C VAL A 165 36.97 -20.49 25.16
N THR A 166 36.59 -19.29 25.62
CA THR A 166 35.95 -18.30 24.75
C THR A 166 36.89 -17.82 23.64
N MET A 167 38.17 -17.59 23.93
CA MET A 167 39.16 -17.19 22.93
C MET A 167 39.41 -18.29 21.89
N GLN A 168 39.51 -19.55 22.32
CA GLN A 168 39.64 -20.69 21.41
C GLN A 168 38.41 -20.84 20.52
N ALA A 169 37.22 -20.65 21.08
CA ALA A 169 35.97 -20.68 20.31
C ALA A 169 35.88 -19.53 19.31
N GLU A 170 36.36 -18.33 19.64
CA GLU A 170 36.43 -17.20 18.71
C GLU A 170 37.44 -17.41 17.59
N ALA A 171 38.62 -17.96 17.90
CA ALA A 171 39.60 -18.35 16.88
C ALA A 171 39.01 -19.40 15.92
N ALA A 172 38.31 -20.41 16.46
CA ALA A 172 37.61 -21.39 15.64
C ALA A 172 36.48 -20.77 14.80
N LYS A 173 35.79 -19.73 15.29
CA LYS A 173 34.77 -19.00 14.53
C LYS A 173 35.35 -18.14 13.41
N LYS A 174 36.49 -17.48 13.63
CA LYS A 174 37.19 -16.73 12.57
C LYS A 174 37.65 -17.64 11.43
N ASN A 175 38.01 -18.87 11.75
CA ASN A 175 38.39 -19.90 10.78
C ASN A 175 37.19 -20.57 10.08
N ARG A 176 35.94 -20.26 10.47
CA ARG A 176 34.74 -20.79 9.82
C ARG A 176 34.31 -19.91 8.65
N PRO A 177 33.96 -20.48 7.48
CA PRO A 177 33.44 -19.70 6.36
C PRO A 177 32.15 -18.99 6.77
N GLY A 178 32.01 -17.72 6.37
CA GLY A 178 30.86 -16.88 6.70
C GLY A 178 29.52 -17.49 6.26
N ILE A 179 28.43 -17.08 6.91
CA ILE A 179 27.09 -17.64 6.69
C ILE A 179 26.67 -17.57 5.21
N PHE A 180 27.06 -16.50 4.51
CA PHE A 180 26.85 -16.35 3.06
C PHE A 180 27.65 -17.36 2.21
N LYS A 181 28.91 -17.66 2.59
CA LYS A 181 29.69 -18.70 1.91
C LYS A 181 29.08 -20.08 2.13
N ARG A 182 28.61 -20.37 3.36
CA ARG A 182 27.91 -21.63 3.67
C ARG A 182 26.60 -21.77 2.91
N ALA A 183 25.83 -20.68 2.79
CA ALA A 183 24.61 -20.66 1.99
C ALA A 183 24.89 -20.82 0.48
N GLY A 184 25.95 -20.17 -0.04
CA GLY A 184 26.40 -20.35 -1.42
C GLY A 184 26.89 -21.77 -1.73
N THR A 185 27.58 -22.41 -0.78
CA THR A 185 27.97 -23.83 -0.89
C THR A 185 26.77 -24.77 -0.80
N TRP A 186 25.76 -24.43 0.01
CA TRP A 186 24.50 -25.19 0.05
C TRP A 186 23.66 -25.02 -1.24
N LEU A 187 23.73 -23.84 -1.88
CA LEU A 187 23.10 -23.54 -3.18
C LEU A 187 23.94 -23.93 -4.41
N GLY A 188 25.08 -24.61 -4.23
CA GLY A 188 25.90 -25.11 -5.34
C GLY A 188 26.67 -24.06 -6.16
N LEU A 189 26.66 -22.78 -5.75
CA LEU A 189 27.29 -21.70 -6.53
C LEU A 189 28.82 -21.67 -6.45
N SER A 190 29.44 -22.31 -5.45
CA SER A 190 30.89 -22.18 -5.22
C SER A 190 31.77 -23.11 -6.06
N GLU A 191 31.21 -24.16 -6.67
CA GLU A 191 32.00 -25.08 -7.51
C GLU A 191 32.22 -24.57 -8.94
N GLU A 192 31.45 -23.57 -9.40
CA GLU A 192 31.53 -23.07 -10.78
C GLU A 192 32.52 -21.90 -10.97
N GLU A 193 32.86 -21.15 -9.91
CA GLU A 193 33.82 -20.03 -9.98
C GLU A 193 35.28 -20.46 -10.16
N THR A 194 35.65 -21.71 -9.86
CA THR A 194 37.03 -22.20 -10.11
C THR A 194 37.25 -22.66 -11.56
N LYS A 195 36.20 -22.76 -12.38
CA LYS A 195 36.28 -23.22 -13.79
C LYS A 195 35.75 -22.25 -14.84
N GLY A 196 35.09 -21.16 -14.47
CA GLY A 196 34.26 -20.40 -15.41
C GLY A 196 34.55 -18.91 -15.52
N GLY A 197 35.76 -18.49 -15.91
CA GLY A 197 36.12 -17.10 -16.21
C GLY A 197 35.41 -16.46 -17.42
N ARG A 198 34.16 -16.85 -17.74
CA ARG A 198 33.38 -16.38 -18.91
C ARG A 198 31.93 -15.97 -18.60
N LEU A 199 31.49 -16.01 -17.35
CA LEU A 199 30.11 -15.62 -16.98
C LEU A 199 29.91 -14.11 -16.78
N SER A 200 30.98 -13.33 -16.60
CA SER A 200 30.90 -11.86 -16.48
C SER A 200 30.41 -11.18 -17.76
N GLN A 201 30.50 -11.83 -18.92
CA GLN A 201 30.09 -11.23 -20.19
C GLN A 201 28.66 -11.62 -20.59
N ALA A 202 28.15 -12.75 -20.10
CA ALA A 202 26.76 -13.19 -20.34
C ALA A 202 25.76 -12.46 -19.42
N ALA A 203 26.16 -12.07 -18.21
CA ALA A 203 25.29 -11.32 -17.30
C ALA A 203 24.92 -9.91 -17.82
N ALA A 204 25.73 -9.32 -18.71
CA ALA A 204 25.43 -8.04 -19.35
C ALA A 204 24.43 -8.17 -20.52
N SER A 205 24.32 -9.34 -21.16
CA SER A 205 23.38 -9.57 -22.27
C SER A 205 22.01 -10.08 -21.81
N THR A 206 21.90 -10.65 -20.60
CA THR A 206 20.62 -11.19 -20.09
C THR A 206 19.71 -10.11 -19.50
N THR A 207 20.20 -8.87 -19.29
CA THR A 207 19.39 -7.78 -18.73
C THR A 207 18.33 -7.24 -19.72
N GLU A 208 18.46 -7.47 -21.03
CA GLU A 208 17.47 -7.00 -22.01
C GLU A 208 16.35 -8.01 -22.35
N PHE A 209 16.46 -9.29 -21.94
CA PHE A 209 15.46 -10.33 -22.28
C PHE A 209 14.51 -10.70 -21.12
N VAL A 210 14.75 -10.23 -19.90
CA VAL A 210 14.01 -10.66 -18.69
C VAL A 210 12.71 -9.87 -18.45
N SER A 211 12.40 -8.85 -19.25
CA SER A 211 11.15 -8.09 -19.07
C SER A 211 9.89 -8.80 -19.61
N ASP A 212 10.01 -9.84 -20.45
CA ASP A 212 8.86 -10.44 -21.15
C ASP A 212 8.49 -11.86 -20.67
N SER A 213 9.31 -12.49 -19.82
CA SER A 213 9.08 -13.87 -19.32
C SER A 213 8.60 -13.95 -17.86
N ILE A 214 8.33 -12.83 -17.21
CA ILE A 214 7.93 -12.79 -15.78
C ILE A 214 6.44 -13.17 -15.58
N GLN A 215 5.63 -13.19 -16.63
CA GLN A 215 4.19 -13.41 -16.48
C GLN A 215 3.78 -14.89 -16.38
N ASP A 216 4.55 -15.82 -16.97
CA ASP A 216 4.20 -17.25 -17.00
C ASP A 216 4.89 -18.11 -15.91
N GLY A 217 5.94 -17.60 -15.24
CA GLY A 217 6.62 -18.30 -14.14
C GLY A 217 5.98 -18.13 -12.75
N ALA A 218 5.03 -17.21 -12.60
CA ALA A 218 4.41 -16.90 -11.31
C ALA A 218 3.42 -17.99 -10.82
N ALA A 219 2.91 -18.82 -11.73
CA ALA A 219 1.94 -19.86 -11.39
C ALA A 219 2.59 -21.13 -10.82
N THR A 220 3.80 -21.49 -11.26
CA THR A 220 4.49 -22.72 -10.81
C THR A 220 5.27 -22.52 -9.50
N VAL A 221 5.80 -21.32 -9.25
CA VAL A 221 6.45 -20.96 -7.97
C VAL A 221 5.43 -20.79 -6.83
N ALA A 222 4.16 -20.49 -7.15
CA ALA A 222 3.10 -20.39 -6.15
C ALA A 222 2.72 -21.74 -5.51
N GLU A 223 2.93 -22.87 -6.19
CA GLU A 223 2.68 -24.21 -5.62
C GLU A 223 3.81 -24.66 -4.68
N GLU A 224 5.07 -24.42 -5.05
CA GLU A 224 6.22 -24.80 -4.22
C GLU A 224 6.38 -23.88 -2.99
N GLY A 225 6.06 -22.58 -3.15
CA GLY A 225 6.00 -21.62 -2.06
C GLY A 225 4.94 -21.94 -1.00
N ARG A 226 3.85 -22.63 -1.38
CA ARG A 226 2.83 -23.10 -0.43
C ARG A 226 3.35 -24.25 0.45
N GLY A 227 4.17 -25.14 -0.09
CA GLY A 227 4.80 -26.21 0.69
C GLY A 227 5.77 -25.69 1.75
N VAL A 228 6.57 -24.68 1.42
CA VAL A 228 7.50 -24.04 2.35
C VAL A 228 6.75 -23.21 3.41
N LEU A 229 5.70 -22.48 3.01
CA LEU A 229 4.84 -21.77 3.96
C LEU A 229 4.14 -22.75 4.93
N HIS A 230 3.66 -23.89 4.44
CA HIS A 230 3.01 -24.90 5.29
C HIS A 230 4.00 -25.59 6.24
N ALA A 231 5.26 -25.80 5.81
CA ALA A 231 6.32 -26.32 6.67
C ALA A 231 6.78 -25.29 7.72
N VAL A 232 6.80 -24.00 7.36
CA VAL A 232 7.09 -22.90 8.29
C VAL A 232 5.95 -22.75 9.28
N GLU A 233 4.70 -22.81 8.84
CA GLU A 233 3.51 -22.78 9.69
C GLU A 233 3.52 -23.95 10.68
N GLN A 234 3.78 -25.18 10.20
CA GLN A 234 3.87 -26.36 11.05
C GLN A 234 5.01 -26.26 12.07
N LYS A 235 6.16 -25.68 11.68
CA LYS A 235 7.29 -25.43 12.59
C LYS A 235 7.02 -24.28 13.56
N MET A 236 6.22 -23.30 13.17
CA MET A 236 5.78 -22.23 14.06
C MET A 236 4.75 -22.74 15.07
N GLU A 237 3.86 -23.64 14.65
CA GLU A 237 2.88 -24.34 15.49
C GLU A 237 3.57 -25.22 16.54
N GLU A 238 4.62 -25.94 16.13
CA GLU A 238 5.46 -26.74 17.02
C GLU A 238 6.20 -25.86 18.03
N ASN A 239 6.75 -24.73 17.60
CA ASN A 239 7.38 -23.77 18.49
C ASN A 239 6.37 -23.13 19.45
N ARG A 240 5.14 -22.84 18.98
CA ARG A 240 4.05 -22.31 19.81
C ARG A 240 3.66 -23.30 20.90
N ARG A 241 3.50 -24.58 20.55
CA ARG A 241 3.23 -25.67 21.52
C ARG A 241 4.39 -25.87 22.50
N HIS A 242 5.64 -25.76 22.04
CA HIS A 242 6.82 -25.78 22.93
C HIS A 242 6.85 -24.60 23.88
N THR A 243 6.43 -23.42 23.42
CA THR A 243 6.38 -22.20 24.23
C THR A 243 5.25 -22.29 25.27
N GLU A 244 4.09 -22.83 24.91
CA GLU A 244 2.97 -23.09 25.82
C GLU A 244 3.33 -24.14 26.90
N HIS A 245 4.08 -25.19 26.53
CA HIS A 245 4.57 -26.19 27.49
C HIS A 245 5.62 -25.60 28.48
N LEU A 246 6.39 -24.59 28.06
CA LEU A 246 7.30 -23.85 28.94
C LEU A 246 6.57 -22.77 29.79
N GLN A 247 5.43 -22.29 29.32
CA GLN A 247 4.62 -21.29 30.02
C GLN A 247 3.82 -21.93 31.17
N GLN A 248 3.39 -23.18 31.03
CA GLN A 248 2.74 -23.94 32.10
C GLN A 248 3.68 -24.29 33.26
N THR A 249 4.99 -24.43 33.01
CA THR A 249 5.98 -24.71 34.08
C THR A 249 6.52 -23.44 34.77
N ASN A 250 6.18 -22.24 34.28
CA ASN A 250 6.70 -20.96 34.78
C ASN A 250 5.60 -20.02 35.33
N LEU A 251 4.56 -20.58 35.94
CA LEU A 251 3.48 -19.79 36.58
C LEU A 251 3.85 -19.19 37.96
N VAL A 252 5.14 -19.13 38.31
CA VAL A 252 5.60 -18.48 39.55
C VAL A 252 6.66 -17.41 39.22
N GLY A 253 6.26 -16.42 38.44
CA GLY A 253 7.00 -15.16 38.26
C GLY A 253 6.74 -14.18 39.40
N GLY A 254 7.71 -13.30 39.66
CA GLY A 254 7.68 -12.32 40.74
C GLY A 254 6.61 -11.24 40.55
N PRO A 255 6.41 -10.33 41.52
CA PRO A 255 5.34 -9.32 41.47
C PRO A 255 5.44 -8.36 40.28
N LEU A 256 6.65 -8.10 39.76
CA LEU A 256 6.86 -7.31 38.55
C LEU A 256 6.38 -8.04 37.28
N ASP A 257 6.59 -9.36 37.21
CA ASP A 257 6.20 -10.16 36.04
C ASP A 257 4.68 -10.26 35.92
N ARG A 258 3.98 -10.28 37.07
CA ARG A 258 2.51 -10.21 37.12
C ARG A 258 1.99 -8.86 36.61
N GLN A 259 2.64 -7.76 36.96
CA GLN A 259 2.26 -6.44 36.45
C GLN A 259 2.56 -6.30 34.95
N ALA A 260 3.66 -6.89 34.48
CA ALA A 260 3.97 -6.94 33.05
C ALA A 260 2.94 -7.78 32.27
N GLN A 261 2.51 -8.91 32.81
CA GLN A 261 1.44 -9.72 32.21
C GLN A 261 0.11 -8.97 32.15
N VAL A 262 -0.29 -8.30 33.23
CA VAL A 262 -1.51 -7.46 33.23
C VAL A 262 -1.41 -6.31 32.21
N ALA A 263 -0.23 -5.70 32.06
CA ALA A 263 -0.01 -4.67 31.05
C ALA A 263 -0.07 -5.23 29.62
N VAL A 264 0.42 -6.44 29.39
CA VAL A 264 0.36 -7.11 28.09
C VAL A 264 -1.07 -7.54 27.76
N ASP A 265 -1.81 -8.08 28.73
CA ASP A 265 -3.20 -8.52 28.55
C ASP A 265 -4.11 -7.32 28.24
N THR A 266 -3.95 -6.20 28.95
CA THR A 266 -4.72 -4.97 28.68
C THR A 266 -4.42 -4.34 27.32
N LEU A 267 -3.20 -4.52 26.79
CA LEU A 267 -2.86 -4.09 25.43
C LEU A 267 -3.44 -5.04 24.38
N SER A 268 -3.41 -6.34 24.63
CA SER A 268 -3.97 -7.37 23.74
C SER A 268 -5.48 -7.14 23.53
N ASP A 269 -6.24 -6.94 24.59
CA ASP A 269 -7.69 -6.67 24.54
C ASP A 269 -8.03 -5.38 23.79
N LYS A 270 -7.16 -4.35 23.88
CA LYS A 270 -7.35 -3.09 23.17
C LYS A 270 -7.07 -3.22 21.67
N THR A 271 -6.15 -4.10 21.28
CA THR A 271 -5.83 -4.35 19.87
C THR A 271 -6.85 -5.26 19.17
N SER A 272 -7.46 -6.21 19.88
CA SER A 272 -8.52 -7.08 19.35
C SER A 272 -9.85 -6.33 19.14
N SER A 273 -10.10 -5.28 19.93
CA SER A 273 -11.28 -4.40 19.80
C SER A 273 -11.38 -3.72 18.42
N TRP A 274 -10.26 -3.44 17.76
CA TRP A 274 -10.24 -2.74 16.46
C TRP A 274 -10.32 -3.65 15.23
N THR A 275 -10.20 -4.98 15.40
CA THR A 275 -10.37 -5.96 14.31
C THR A 275 -11.72 -6.68 14.35
N GLY A 276 -12.46 -6.61 15.47
CA GLY A 276 -13.76 -7.28 15.66
C GLY A 276 -14.93 -6.78 14.78
N TRP A 277 -14.77 -5.66 14.06
CA TRP A 277 -15.76 -5.19 13.07
C TRP A 277 -15.58 -5.82 11.69
N ILE A 278 -14.43 -6.45 11.41
CA ILE A 278 -14.12 -7.10 10.14
C ILE A 278 -14.59 -8.56 10.10
N SER A 279 -14.76 -9.23 11.25
CA SER A 279 -15.18 -10.63 11.31
C SER A 279 -16.69 -10.87 11.51
N ARG A 280 -17.51 -9.81 11.62
CA ARG A 280 -18.97 -9.95 11.57
C ARG A 280 -19.46 -9.89 10.11
N LYS A 281 -19.40 -11.03 9.42
CA LYS A 281 -20.24 -11.33 8.26
C LYS A 281 -20.77 -12.75 8.39
#